data_AF-A0ABD3L7V7-F1
#
_entry.id   AF-A0ABD3L7V7-F1
#
_cell.length_a   1.000
_cell.length_b   1.000
_cell.length_c   1.000
_cell.angle_alpha   90.00
_cell.angle_beta   90.00
_cell.angle_gamma   90.00
#
_symmetry.space_group_name_H-M   'P 1'
#
loop_
_entity.id
_entity.type
_entity.pdbx_description
1 polymer ?
#
loop_
_entity_poly.entity_id
_entity_poly.type
_entity_poly.pdbx_seq_one_letter_code
_entity_poly.pdbx_strand_id
1 'polypeptide(L)'
;MGSSTAYQTAKRGQRTLLLEQFDFLHHRGSSHGESRTMRATYKKDYYTKMAVESSKLWREAESEAGYSVYTGTDHLDMGPGGSASLKAVIANCDKNSFPY
;
A
#
# COMPACT_ATOMS: atom_id res chain seq x y z
N MET A 1 -6.32 -7.73 -1.72
CA MET A 1 -7.63 -7.05 -1.58
C MET A 1 -8.61 -7.89 -0.78
N GLY A 2 -9.04 -9.07 -1.26
CA GLY A 2 -10.05 -9.92 -0.59
C GLY A 2 -9.75 -10.21 0.89
N SER A 3 -8.54 -10.67 1.22
CA SER A 3 -8.16 -10.95 2.62
C SER A 3 -8.21 -9.71 3.52
N SER A 4 -7.83 -8.53 3.00
CA SER A 4 -7.90 -7.27 3.75
C SER A 4 -9.35 -6.87 4.03
N THR A 5 -10.23 -7.00 3.02
CA THR A 5 -11.67 -6.77 3.20
C THR A 5 -12.26 -7.74 4.23
N ALA A 6 -11.95 -9.03 4.12
CA ALA A 6 -12.46 -10.05 5.04
C ALA A 6 -11.99 -9.80 6.48
N TYR A 7 -10.72 -9.45 6.66
CA TYR A 7 -10.16 -9.08 7.96
C TYR A 7 -10.86 -7.86 8.55
N GLN A 8 -10.98 -6.76 7.81
CA GLN A 8 -11.60 -5.52 8.30
C GLN A 8 -13.10 -5.68 8.61
N THR A 9 -13.82 -6.49 7.84
CA THR A 9 -15.26 -6.77 8.08
C THR A 9 -15.46 -7.68 9.28
N ALA A 10 -14.69 -8.77 9.39
CA ALA A 10 -14.72 -9.66 10.55
C ALA A 10 -14.34 -8.93 11.85
N LYS A 11 -13.31 -8.07 11.82
CA LYS A 11 -12.88 -7.25 12.96
C LYS A 11 -13.97 -6.28 13.45
N ARG A 12 -14.90 -5.89 12.57
CA ARG A 12 -16.08 -5.07 12.91
C ARG A 12 -17.30 -5.91 13.33
N GLY A 13 -17.09 -7.18 13.68
CA GLY A 13 -18.13 -8.09 14.17
C GLY A 13 -19.09 -8.61 13.10
N GLN A 14 -18.78 -8.41 11.81
CA GLN A 14 -19.64 -8.87 10.73
C GLN A 14 -19.39 -10.35 10.41
N ARG A 15 -20.47 -11.11 10.18
CA ARG A 15 -20.37 -12.50 9.70
C ARG A 15 -19.81 -12.49 8.28
N THR A 16 -18.58 -12.97 8.12
CA THR A 16 -17.78 -12.80 6.90
C THR A 16 -17.37 -14.16 6.33
N LEU A 17 -17.51 -14.33 5.01
CA LEU A 17 -17.03 -15.50 4.27
C LEU A 17 -16.07 -15.02 3.17
N LEU A 18 -14.84 -15.55 3.16
CA LEU A 18 -13.88 -15.36 2.08
C LEU A 18 -13.79 -16.66 1.28
N LEU A 19 -14.03 -16.60 -0.02
CA LEU A 19 -13.89 -17.73 -0.94
C LEU A 19 -12.67 -17.49 -1.82
N GLU A 20 -11.78 -18.47 -1.88
CA GLU A 20 -10.59 -18.49 -2.72
C GLU A 20 -10.65 -19.74 -3.61
N GLN A 21 -10.33 -19.58 -4.89
CA GLN A 21 -10.36 -20.67 -5.87
C GLN A 21 -9.20 -21.65 -5.64
N PHE A 22 -8.08 -21.15 -5.11
CA PHE A 22 -6.85 -21.91 -4.87
C PHE A 22 -6.49 -21.98 -3.38
N ASP A 23 -5.26 -22.40 -3.05
CA ASP A 23 -4.77 -22.42 -1.68
C ASP A 23 -4.28 -21.04 -1.20
N PHE A 24 -4.17 -20.87 0.12
CA PHE A 24 -3.56 -19.68 0.70
C PHE A 24 -2.15 -19.43 0.15
N LEU A 25 -1.83 -18.16 -0.13
CA LEU A 25 -0.52 -17.72 -0.60
C LEU A 25 -0.05 -18.38 -1.92
N HIS A 26 -0.99 -18.80 -2.77
CA HIS A 26 -0.69 -19.38 -4.07
C HIS A 26 0.09 -18.44 -5.02
N HIS A 27 0.79 -19.01 -5.99
CA HIS A 27 1.54 -18.29 -7.04
C HIS A 27 0.72 -17.98 -8.31
N ARG A 28 -0.58 -18.26 -8.31
CA ARG A 28 -1.49 -18.12 -9.46
C ARG A 28 -2.19 -16.75 -9.59
N GLY A 29 -1.75 -15.74 -8.84
CA GLY A 29 -2.35 -14.40 -8.81
C GLY A 29 -1.31 -13.29 -8.68
N SER A 30 -1.72 -12.05 -8.43
CA SER A 30 -0.79 -10.89 -8.43
C SER A 30 -0.10 -10.60 -7.08
N SER A 31 -0.36 -11.39 -6.05
CA SER A 31 0.17 -11.20 -4.69
C SER A 31 1.46 -11.97 -4.40
N HIS A 32 1.87 -12.90 -5.28
CA HIS A 32 3.03 -13.76 -5.06
C HIS A 32 4.37 -13.00 -5.09
N GLY A 33 5.47 -13.66 -4.75
CA GLY A 33 6.79 -13.04 -4.65
C GLY A 33 7.00 -12.42 -3.27
N GLU A 34 8.25 -12.07 -2.97
CA GLU A 34 8.66 -11.84 -1.59
C GLU A 34 8.23 -10.47 -1.02
N SER A 35 8.26 -9.42 -1.86
CA SER A 35 8.04 -8.05 -1.38
C SER A 35 7.24 -7.19 -2.36
N ARG A 36 6.74 -6.06 -1.86
CA ARG A 36 6.06 -5.01 -2.63
C ARG A 36 6.45 -3.64 -2.10
N THR A 37 6.70 -2.70 -3.01
CA THR A 37 6.93 -1.30 -2.65
C THR A 37 5.62 -0.60 -2.28
N MET A 38 5.65 0.18 -1.22
CA MET A 38 4.62 1.15 -0.87
C MET A 38 5.26 2.55 -0.92
N ARG A 39 4.57 3.52 -1.52
CA ARG A 39 5.05 4.89 -1.67
C ARG A 39 3.89 5.87 -1.60
N ALA A 40 4.15 7.11 -1.22
CA ALA A 40 3.17 8.20 -1.28
C ALA A 40 3.37 9.12 -2.50
N THR A 41 4.46 8.94 -3.25
CA THR A 41 4.82 9.73 -4.43
C THR A 41 4.02 9.28 -5.66
N TYR A 42 2.86 9.91 -5.90
CA TYR A 42 1.97 9.59 -7.01
C TYR A 42 1.61 10.81 -7.85
N LYS A 43 1.37 10.59 -9.16
CA LYS A 43 0.90 11.63 -10.09
C LYS A 43 -0.53 12.08 -9.81
N LYS A 44 -1.36 11.19 -9.25
CA LYS A 44 -2.74 11.50 -8.90
C LYS A 44 -2.83 11.65 -7.39
N ASP A 45 -3.16 12.86 -6.96
CA ASP A 45 -3.20 13.31 -5.58
C ASP A 45 -3.94 12.36 -4.62
N TYR A 46 -5.04 11.76 -5.06
CA TYR A 46 -5.84 10.89 -4.21
C TYR A 46 -5.09 9.62 -3.77
N TYR A 47 -4.08 9.15 -4.53
CA TYR A 47 -3.25 8.02 -4.09
C TYR A 47 -2.29 8.39 -2.97
N THR A 48 -1.81 9.63 -2.90
CA THR A 48 -0.92 10.08 -1.81
C THR A 48 -1.62 9.94 -0.47
N LYS A 49 -2.87 10.42 -0.37
CA LYS A 49 -3.67 10.28 0.86
C LYS A 49 -4.00 8.82 1.19
N MET A 50 -4.37 8.02 0.17
CA MET A 50 -4.61 6.59 0.38
C MET A 50 -3.37 5.83 0.82
N ALA A 51 -2.18 6.20 0.35
CA ALA A 51 -0.92 5.58 0.75
C ALA A 51 -0.59 5.86 2.23
N VAL A 52 -0.83 7.10 2.69
CA VAL A 52 -0.66 7.48 4.10
C VAL A 52 -1.60 6.65 5.00
N GLU A 53 -2.87 6.54 4.64
CA GLU A 53 -3.82 5.70 5.40
C GLU A 53 -3.46 4.21 5.32
N SER A 54 -3.03 3.72 4.15
CA SER A 54 -2.56 2.34 4.00
C SER A 54 -1.35 2.06 4.90
N SER A 55 -0.44 3.02 5.07
CA SER A 55 0.72 2.86 5.96
C SER A 55 0.31 2.66 7.41
N LYS A 56 -0.71 3.38 7.89
CA LYS A 56 -1.24 3.21 9.25
C LYS A 56 -1.86 1.82 9.43
N LEU A 57 -2.66 1.38 8.46
CA LEU A 57 -3.29 0.06 8.48
C LEU A 57 -2.28 -1.08 8.43
N TRP A 58 -1.16 -0.92 7.71
CA TRP A 58 -0.07 -1.91 7.72
C TRP A 58 0.61 -2.02 9.08
N ARG A 59 0.85 -0.89 9.75
CA ARG A 59 1.42 -0.88 11.12
C ARG A 59 0.49 -1.53 12.14
N GLU A 60 -0.80 -1.28 12.03
CA GLU A 60 -1.81 -1.93 12.87
C GLU A 60 -1.83 -3.45 12.63
N ALA A 61 -1.87 -3.89 11.37
CA ALA A 61 -1.84 -5.30 11.01
C ALA A 61 -0.53 -5.99 11.46
N GLU A 62 0.62 -5.32 11.33
CA GLU A 62 1.91 -5.79 11.84
C GLU A 62 1.86 -6.04 13.35
N SER A 63 1.30 -5.08 14.11
CA SER A 63 1.15 -5.20 15.56
C SER A 63 0.26 -6.36 15.98
N GLU A 64 -0.83 -6.63 15.24
CA GLU A 64 -1.75 -7.73 15.54
C GLU A 64 -1.21 -9.09 15.13
N ALA A 65 -0.44 -9.14 14.05
CA ALA A 65 0.16 -10.37 13.56
C ALA A 65 1.30 -10.87 14.46
N GLY A 66 1.95 -9.96 15.20
CA GLY A 66 3.05 -10.30 16.12
C GLY A 66 4.39 -10.58 15.44
N TYR A 67 4.52 -10.24 14.15
CA TYR A 67 5.76 -10.33 13.39
C TYR A 67 5.87 -9.17 12.39
N SER A 68 7.11 -8.77 12.05
CA SER A 68 7.32 -7.66 11.14
C SER A 68 6.95 -8.03 9.70
N VAL A 69 6.17 -7.16 9.07
CA VAL A 69 5.76 -7.25 7.65
C VAL A 69 6.06 -5.97 6.89
N TYR A 70 6.48 -4.91 7.59
CA TYR A 70 6.82 -3.62 7.01
C TYR A 70 8.29 -3.28 7.27
N THR A 71 9.08 -3.22 6.21
CA THR A 71 10.45 -2.72 6.25
C THR A 71 10.49 -1.30 5.67
N GLY A 72 10.82 -0.31 6.51
CA GLY A 72 11.00 1.06 6.04
C GLY A 72 12.28 1.20 5.22
N THR A 73 12.16 1.66 3.98
CA THR A 73 13.29 1.92 3.08
C THR A 73 13.11 3.26 2.38
N ASP A 74 14.21 3.92 2.02
CA ASP A 74 14.15 5.10 1.16
C ASP A 74 13.66 4.73 -0.24
N HIS A 75 12.89 5.63 -0.85
CA HIS A 75 12.35 5.47 -2.21
C HIS A 75 12.94 6.54 -3.12
N LEU A 76 13.42 6.15 -4.29
CA LEU A 76 14.00 7.05 -5.28
C LEU A 76 13.18 7.03 -6.57
N ASP A 77 12.55 8.16 -6.89
CA ASP A 77 11.97 8.41 -8.20
C ASP A 77 12.97 9.20 -9.07
N MET A 78 13.35 8.66 -10.23
CA MET A 78 14.28 9.31 -11.17
C MET A 78 13.76 9.30 -12.61
N GLY A 79 14.22 10.24 -13.42
CA GLY A 79 13.85 10.33 -14.83
C GLY A 79 14.43 11.55 -15.53
N PRO A 80 14.16 11.71 -16.84
CA PRO A 80 14.71 12.80 -17.63
C PRO A 80 14.33 14.19 -17.10
N GLY A 81 15.23 15.15 -17.28
CA GLY A 81 14.96 16.56 -17.02
C GLY A 81 13.67 17.01 -17.72
N GLY A 82 12.77 17.64 -16.96
CA GLY A 82 11.51 18.15 -17.50
C GLY A 82 10.33 17.17 -17.52
N SER A 83 10.51 15.92 -17.08
CA SER A 83 9.46 14.89 -17.01
C SER A 83 8.16 15.39 -16.38
N ALA A 84 7.09 15.47 -17.19
CA ALA A 84 5.75 15.85 -16.72
C ALA A 84 5.23 14.91 -15.61
N SER A 85 5.63 13.64 -15.69
CA SER A 85 5.38 12.60 -14.69
C SER A 85 5.93 12.98 -13.32
N LEU A 86 7.22 13.32 -13.25
CA LEU A 86 7.87 13.68 -11.98
C LEU A 86 7.43 15.04 -11.47
N LYS A 87 7.21 16.02 -12.37
CA LYS A 87 6.64 17.33 -11.99
C LYS A 87 5.27 17.18 -11.32
N ALA A 88 4.41 16.30 -11.82
CA ALA A 88 3.12 16.03 -11.21
C ALA A 88 3.25 15.35 -9.83
N VAL A 89 4.23 14.47 -9.64
CA VAL A 89 4.54 13.87 -8.35
C VAL A 89 5.01 14.94 -7.35
N ILE A 90 6.00 15.75 -7.73
CA ILE A 90 6.54 16.87 -6.94
C ILE A 90 5.42 17.81 -6.50
N ALA A 91 4.57 18.26 -7.44
CA ALA A 91 3.46 19.16 -7.14
C ALA A 91 2.46 18.55 -6.14
N ASN A 92 2.22 17.23 -6.19
CA ASN A 92 1.37 16.56 -5.21
C ASN A 92 2.07 16.40 -3.86
N CYS A 93 3.38 16.17 -3.82
CA CYS A 93 4.12 16.15 -2.56
C CYS A 93 4.07 17.52 -1.87
N ASP A 94 4.33 18.60 -2.60
CA ASP A 94 4.22 19.98 -2.10
C ASP A 94 2.81 20.26 -1.56
N LYS A 95 1.77 19.91 -2.33
CA LYS A 95 0.37 20.10 -1.95
C LYS A 95 -0.01 19.39 -0.65
N ASN A 96 0.56 18.22 -0.38
CA ASN A 96 0.26 17.42 0.81
C ASN A 96 1.29 17.59 1.93
N SER A 97 2.23 18.55 1.80
CA SER A 97 3.35 18.74 2.74
C SER A 97 4.14 17.45 2.99
N PHE A 98 4.29 16.61 1.96
CA PHE A 98 5.01 15.35 2.04
C PHE A 98 6.49 15.59 1.68
N PRO A 99 7.45 15.17 2.51
CA PRO A 99 8.88 15.33 2.19
C PRO A 99 9.29 14.42 1.03
N TYR A 100 10.17 14.91 0.15
CA TYR A 100 10.74 14.19 -0.99
C TYR A 100 12.15 14.68 -1.32
#